data_AF-A0A937XD05-F1
#
_entry.id   AF-A0A937XD05-F1
#
_cell.length_a   1.000
_cell.length_b   1.000
_cell.length_c   1.000
_cell.angle_alpha   90.00
_cell.angle_beta   90.00
_cell.angle_gamma   90.00
#
_symmetry.space_group_name_H-M   'P 1'
#
loop_
_entity.id
_entity.type
_entity.pdbx_description
1 polymer ?
#
loop_
_entity_poly.entity_id
_entity_poly.type
_entity_poly.pdbx_seq_one_letter_code
_entity_poly.pdbx_strand_id
1 'polypeptide(L)'
;VTEAPDWRQALREATLAPGDGRPFRLILIDAQLPGVDVFELARQLRELQGEGPVTVVVLTAAGVRGDAARCRASGIAAYLTKPVGARELLEALLLALEESAAGDRERLLITRHRIRERELSRERGAREERKAA
;
A
#
# COMPACT_ATOMS: atom_id res chain seq x y z
N VAL A 1 7.75 7.45 13.11
CA VAL A 1 7.04 6.19 12.75
C VAL A 1 6.39 5.69 14.02
N THR A 2 5.13 5.24 13.95
CA THR A 2 4.41 4.65 15.08
C THR A 2 4.23 3.17 14.77
N GLU A 3 4.55 2.31 15.74
CA GLU A 3 4.42 0.86 15.59
C GLU A 3 3.24 0.34 16.41
N ALA A 4 2.50 -0.59 15.84
CA ALA A 4 1.39 -1.28 16.51
C ALA A 4 1.59 -2.80 16.36
N PRO A 5 1.77 -3.55 17.46
CA PRO A 5 2.00 -5.00 17.43
C PRO A 5 0.73 -5.79 17.08
N ASP A 6 -0.45 -5.18 17.21
CA ASP A 6 -1.72 -5.79 16.88
C ASP A 6 -2.73 -4.77 16.32
N TRP A 7 -3.81 -5.29 15.73
CA TRP A 7 -4.86 -4.50 15.10
C TRP A 7 -5.62 -3.59 16.08
N ARG A 8 -5.75 -3.97 17.37
CA ARG A 8 -6.45 -3.16 18.36
C ARG A 8 -5.62 -1.93 18.72
N GLN A 9 -4.31 -2.12 18.87
CA GLN A 9 -3.39 -1.01 19.07
C GLN A 9 -3.37 -0.12 17.82
N ALA A 10 -3.32 -0.69 16.62
CA ALA A 10 -3.36 0.10 15.39
C ALA A 10 -4.58 1.02 15.32
N LEU A 11 -5.79 0.53 15.68
CA LEU A 11 -7.00 1.35 15.73
C LEU A 11 -6.93 2.45 16.81
N ARG A 12 -6.36 2.16 17.98
CA ARG A 12 -6.15 3.17 19.04
C ARG A 12 -5.21 4.27 18.56
N GLU A 13 -4.06 3.91 18.01
CA GLU A 13 -3.07 4.87 17.49
C GLU A 13 -3.66 5.70 16.34
N ALA A 14 -4.42 5.07 15.45
CA ALA A 14 -5.13 5.76 14.36
C ALA A 14 -6.17 6.76 14.88
N THR A 15 -6.82 6.48 16.01
CA THR A 15 -7.83 7.36 16.61
C THR A 15 -7.20 8.57 17.32
N LEU A 16 -6.07 8.36 18.01
CA LEU A 16 -5.47 9.40 18.87
C LEU A 16 -4.75 10.50 18.10
N ALA A 17 -4.54 10.31 16.79
CA ALA A 17 -3.62 11.07 15.95
C ALA A 17 -2.16 11.03 16.48
N PRO A 18 -1.14 11.00 15.59
CA PRO A 18 0.25 11.24 15.96
C PRO A 18 0.40 12.50 16.83
N GLY A 19 1.48 12.56 17.62
CA GLY A 19 1.74 13.65 18.59
C GLY A 19 1.80 15.08 18.02
N ASP A 20 1.73 15.27 16.71
CA ASP A 20 1.62 16.56 16.01
C ASP A 20 0.19 16.89 15.53
N GLY A 21 -0.79 16.04 15.83
CA GLY A 21 -2.20 16.17 15.45
C GLY A 21 -2.49 15.90 13.97
N ARG A 22 -1.52 15.37 13.19
CA ARG A 22 -1.67 15.16 11.75
C ARG A 22 -2.01 13.71 11.43
N PRO A 23 -2.98 13.43 10.56
CA PRO A 23 -3.29 12.05 10.18
C PRO A 23 -2.09 11.36 9.51
N PHE A 24 -2.01 10.04 9.68
CA PHE A 24 -1.01 9.22 9.01
C PHE A 24 -1.17 9.33 7.49
N ARG A 25 -0.07 9.60 6.79
CA ARG A 25 -0.03 9.59 5.31
C ARG A 25 0.11 8.19 4.72
N LEU A 26 0.67 7.26 5.51
CA LEU A 26 0.97 5.90 5.11
C LEU A 26 0.74 4.96 6.29
N ILE A 27 0.05 3.86 6.02
CA ILE A 27 -0.15 2.76 6.96
C ILE A 27 0.33 1.49 6.27
N LEU A 28 1.26 0.78 6.92
CA LEU A 28 1.76 -0.51 6.48
C LEU A 28 1.20 -1.60 7.40
N ILE A 29 0.45 -2.55 6.85
CA ILE A 29 -0.20 -3.62 7.61
C ILE A 29 0.43 -4.96 7.26
N ASP A 30 0.82 -5.71 8.28
CA ASP A 30 1.11 -7.13 8.14
C ASP A 30 -0.20 -7.94 8.18
N ALA A 31 -0.54 -8.66 7.13
CA ALA A 31 -1.76 -9.45 7.05
C ALA A 31 -1.72 -10.72 7.94
N GLN A 32 -0.58 -11.04 8.57
CA GLN A 32 -0.47 -12.15 9.53
C GLN A 32 -1.05 -11.75 10.90
N LEU A 33 -2.35 -11.42 10.93
CA LEU A 33 -3.10 -11.06 12.12
C LEU A 33 -4.19 -12.13 12.39
N PRO A 34 -4.04 -12.96 13.44
CA PRO A 34 -5.02 -14.01 13.74
C PRO A 34 -6.41 -13.43 14.01
N GLY A 35 -7.43 -13.99 13.36
CA GLY A 35 -8.84 -13.64 13.61
C GLY A 35 -9.26 -12.26 13.09
N VAL A 36 -8.50 -11.66 12.18
CA VAL A 36 -8.79 -10.34 11.63
C VAL A 36 -8.87 -10.39 10.10
N ASP A 37 -9.92 -9.81 9.54
CA ASP A 37 -9.96 -9.51 8.11
C ASP A 37 -9.15 -8.23 7.84
N VAL A 38 -8.00 -8.38 7.17
CA VAL A 38 -7.10 -7.27 6.84
C VAL A 38 -7.76 -6.21 5.94
N PHE A 39 -8.74 -6.60 5.11
CA PHE A 39 -9.46 -5.68 4.23
C PHE A 39 -10.37 -4.76 5.04
N GLU A 40 -11.08 -5.35 6.00
CA GLU A 40 -11.94 -4.61 6.93
C GLU A 40 -11.11 -3.71 7.85
N LEU A 41 -9.97 -4.20 8.35
CA LEU A 41 -9.03 -3.40 9.12
C LEU A 41 -8.51 -2.19 8.31
N ALA A 42 -8.12 -2.41 7.05
CA ALA A 42 -7.65 -1.33 6.17
C ALA A 42 -8.73 -0.25 5.97
N ARG A 43 -9.99 -0.67 5.78
CA ARG A 43 -11.13 0.24 5.65
C ARG A 43 -11.33 1.07 6.91
N GLN A 44 -11.34 0.43 8.09
CA GLN A 44 -11.51 1.12 9.38
C GLN A 44 -10.38 2.11 9.66
N LEU A 45 -9.12 1.70 9.46
CA LEU A 45 -7.97 2.57 9.67
C LEU A 45 -8.02 3.81 8.77
N ARG A 46 -8.44 3.64 7.52
CA ARG A 46 -8.64 4.77 6.60
C ARG A 46 -9.73 5.71 7.07
N GLU A 47 -10.89 5.19 7.47
CA GLU A 47 -12.02 5.99 7.95
C GLU A 47 -11.64 6.83 9.18
N LEU A 48 -10.83 6.27 10.08
CA LEU A 48 -10.30 7.00 11.25
C LEU A 48 -9.35 8.15 10.88
N GLN A 49 -8.69 8.09 9.73
CA GLN A 49 -7.83 9.19 9.25
C GLN A 49 -8.62 10.30 8.51
N GLY A 50 -9.94 10.14 8.35
CA GLY A 50 -10.81 11.09 7.65
C GLY A 50 -10.62 11.11 6.14
N GLU A 51 -10.99 12.21 5.49
CA GLU A 51 -10.91 12.38 4.02
C GLU A 51 -9.48 12.60 3.50
N GLY A 52 -8.50 12.62 4.38
CA GLY A 52 -7.09 12.80 4.05
C GLY A 52 -6.53 11.69 3.16
N PRO A 53 -5.46 11.94 2.40
CA PRO A 53 -4.85 10.96 1.51
C PRO A 53 -4.00 9.95 2.28
N VAL A 54 -4.64 9.12 3.12
CA VAL A 54 -3.96 7.99 3.76
C VAL A 54 -3.77 6.86 2.75
N THR A 55 -2.52 6.47 2.57
CA THR A 55 -2.12 5.34 1.72
C THR A 55 -2.05 4.08 2.59
N VAL A 56 -2.84 3.05 2.30
CA VAL A 56 -2.76 1.77 3.01
C VAL A 56 -2.05 0.73 2.15
N VAL A 57 -0.98 0.14 2.68
CA VAL A 57 -0.21 -0.92 2.03
C VAL A 57 -0.25 -2.17 2.89
N VAL A 58 -0.48 -3.33 2.28
CA VAL A 58 -0.58 -4.62 2.97
C VAL A 58 0.55 -5.55 2.55
N LEU A 59 1.21 -6.17 3.52
CA LEU A 59 2.18 -7.25 3.34
C LEU A 59 1.54 -8.58 3.74
N THR A 60 1.54 -9.58 2.86
CA THR A 60 0.89 -10.87 3.12
C THR A 60 1.81 -12.05 2.84
N ALA A 61 1.69 -13.16 3.59
CA ALA A 61 2.41 -14.40 3.28
C ALA A 61 1.81 -15.15 2.08
N ALA A 62 0.52 -14.94 1.78
CA ALA A 62 -0.19 -15.61 0.69
C ALA A 62 -0.69 -14.58 -0.32
N GLY A 63 -0.29 -14.73 -1.58
CA GLY A 63 -0.87 -13.94 -2.67
C GLY A 63 -2.32 -14.37 -2.88
N VAL A 64 -3.29 -13.51 -2.55
CA VAL A 64 -4.69 -13.81 -2.81
C VAL A 64 -5.01 -13.47 -4.26
N ARG A 65 -4.90 -14.46 -5.15
CA ARG A 65 -5.38 -14.33 -6.54
C ARG A 65 -6.89 -14.07 -6.49
N GLY A 66 -7.34 -12.97 -7.09
CA GLY A 66 -8.76 -12.60 -7.19
C GLY A 66 -9.20 -11.42 -6.30
N ASP A 67 -8.38 -10.99 -5.35
CA ASP A 67 -8.77 -9.96 -4.38
C ASP A 67 -8.53 -8.50 -4.84
N ALA A 68 -8.18 -8.29 -6.11
CA ALA A 68 -8.03 -6.96 -6.69
C ALA A 68 -9.28 -6.07 -6.50
N ALA A 69 -10.48 -6.66 -6.53
CA ALA A 69 -11.72 -5.95 -6.25
C ALA A 69 -11.87 -5.60 -4.76
N ARG A 70 -11.55 -6.54 -3.85
CA ARG A 70 -11.59 -6.32 -2.40
C ARG A 70 -10.57 -5.30 -1.93
N CYS A 71 -9.34 -5.35 -2.47
CA CYS A 71 -8.32 -4.34 -2.24
C CYS A 71 -8.82 -2.95 -2.65
N ARG A 72 -9.41 -2.81 -3.84
CA ARG A 72 -9.96 -1.52 -4.32
C ARG A 72 -11.11 -1.03 -3.46
N ALA A 73 -12.07 -1.89 -3.11
CA ALA A 73 -13.19 -1.53 -2.23
C ALA A 73 -12.71 -1.08 -0.84
N SER A 74 -11.66 -1.71 -0.33
CA SER A 74 -11.02 -1.35 0.94
C SER A 74 -10.03 -0.19 0.80
N GLY A 75 -9.82 0.32 -0.43
CA GLY A 75 -8.78 1.25 -0.90
C GLY A 75 -7.40 1.01 -0.30
N ILE A 76 -6.98 -0.24 -0.38
CA ILE A 76 -5.59 -0.63 -0.25
C ILE A 76 -4.86 -0.21 -1.53
N ALA A 77 -3.81 0.59 -1.37
CA ALA A 77 -2.99 1.16 -2.45
C ALA A 77 -1.82 0.25 -2.88
N ALA A 78 -1.44 -0.73 -2.07
CA ALA A 78 -0.51 -1.76 -2.52
C ALA A 78 -0.71 -3.05 -1.72
N TYR A 79 -0.53 -4.17 -2.40
CA TYR A 79 -0.68 -5.50 -1.80
C TYR A 79 0.51 -6.37 -2.23
N LEU A 80 1.45 -6.58 -1.30
CA LEU A 80 2.75 -7.20 -1.56
C LEU A 80 2.85 -8.57 -0.88
N THR A 81 3.28 -9.58 -1.62
CA THR A 81 3.48 -10.94 -1.08
C THR A 81 4.88 -11.08 -0.52
N LYS A 82 5.00 -11.54 0.72
CA LYS A 82 6.27 -11.86 1.38
C LYS A 82 6.92 -13.10 0.74
N PRO A 83 8.26 -13.21 0.76
CA PRO A 83 9.21 -12.20 1.23
C PRO A 83 9.22 -10.98 0.32
N VAL A 84 9.41 -9.78 0.89
CA VAL A 84 9.56 -8.52 0.16
C VAL A 84 10.92 -7.93 0.48
N GLY A 85 11.69 -7.54 -0.55
CA GLY A 85 13.00 -6.92 -0.34
C GLY A 85 12.87 -5.45 0.08
N ALA A 86 13.88 -4.90 0.77
CA ALA A 86 13.86 -3.50 1.20
C ALA A 86 13.69 -2.51 0.03
N ARG A 87 14.39 -2.75 -1.09
CA ARG A 87 14.25 -1.95 -2.32
C ARG A 87 12.83 -2.04 -2.91
N GLU A 88 12.31 -3.26 -3.05
CA GLU A 88 10.97 -3.51 -3.59
C GLU A 88 9.89 -2.83 -2.72
N LEU A 89 10.02 -2.92 -1.39
CA LEU A 89 9.12 -2.25 -0.47
C LEU A 89 9.20 -0.73 -0.64
N LEU A 90 10.40 -0.15 -0.61
CA LEU A 90 10.59 1.29 -0.76
C LEU A 90 9.96 1.81 -2.06
N GLU A 91 10.20 1.13 -3.18
CA GLU A 91 9.61 1.49 -4.47
C GLU A 91 8.09 1.41 -4.47
N ALA A 92 7.52 0.36 -3.88
CA ALA A 92 6.07 0.23 -3.76
C ALA A 92 5.45 1.33 -2.90
N LEU A 93 6.10 1.72 -1.79
CA LEU A 93 5.61 2.78 -0.90
C LEU A 93 5.69 4.15 -1.59
N LEU A 94 6.78 4.46 -2.28
CA LEU A 94 6.93 5.72 -3.02
C LEU A 94 5.86 5.85 -4.10
N LEU A 95 5.66 4.81 -4.90
CA LEU A 95 4.64 4.79 -5.94
C LEU A 95 3.21 4.95 -5.36
N ALA A 96 2.90 4.27 -4.27
CA ALA A 96 1.59 4.35 -3.63
C ALA A 96 1.30 5.75 -3.06
N LEU A 97 2.33 6.43 -2.55
CA LEU A 97 2.24 7.81 -2.06
C LEU A 97 2.06 8.83 -3.20
N GLU A 98 2.78 8.65 -4.31
CA GLU A 98 2.66 9.51 -5.50
C GLU A 98 1.26 9.46 -6.11
N GLU A 99 0.72 8.25 -6.32
CA GLU A 99 -0.60 8.09 -6.92
C GLU A 99 -1.73 8.57 -5.99
N SER A 100 -1.55 8.44 -4.67
CA SER A 100 -2.51 8.98 -3.69
C SER A 100 -2.53 10.52 -3.68
N ALA A 101 -1.40 11.16 -3.96
CA ALA A 101 -1.30 12.61 -4.11
C ALA A 101 -1.89 13.13 -5.42
N ALA A 102 -1.84 12.33 -6.49
CA ALA A 102 -2.39 12.67 -7.82
C ALA A 102 -3.93 12.57 -7.91
N GLY A 103 -4.60 12.04 -6.87
CA GLY A 103 -6.06 11.90 -6.83
C GLY A 103 -6.62 10.76 -7.69
N ASP A 104 -5.77 9.99 -8.38
CA ASP A 104 -6.17 8.88 -9.27
C ASP A 104 -6.38 7.57 -8.47
N ARG A 105 -7.38 7.61 -7.58
CA ARG A 105 -7.62 6.56 -6.58
C ARG A 105 -8.07 5.22 -7.18
N GLU A 106 -8.56 5.20 -8.42
CA GLU A 106 -9.02 3.98 -9.11
C GLU A 106 -7.87 3.14 -9.68
N ARG A 107 -6.67 3.73 -9.88
CA ARG A 107 -5.49 3.02 -10.42
C ARG A 107 -4.56 2.41 -9.37
N LEU A 108 -4.77 2.74 -8.10
CA LEU A 108 -3.91 2.44 -6.96
C LEU A 108 -3.73 0.96 -6.61
N LEU A 109 -4.09 -0.01 -7.44
CA LEU A 109 -3.76 -1.40 -7.12
C LEU A 109 -2.33 -1.75 -7.57
N ILE A 110 -1.33 -1.36 -6.78
CA ILE A 110 0.05 -1.80 -6.99
C ILE A 110 0.17 -3.24 -6.46
N THR A 111 0.17 -4.20 -7.39
CA THR A 111 0.54 -5.59 -7.11
C THR A 111 1.95 -5.86 -7.62
N ARG A 112 2.63 -6.88 -7.08
CA ARG A 112 3.95 -7.33 -7.55
C ARG A 112 4.01 -7.58 -9.06
N HIS A 113 2.89 -7.95 -9.68
CA HIS A 113 2.82 -8.13 -11.14
C HIS A 113 2.99 -6.81 -11.91
N ARG A 114 2.39 -5.71 -11.43
CA ARG A 114 2.52 -4.38 -12.03
C ARG A 114 3.89 -3.73 -11.83
N ILE A 115 4.54 -3.97 -10.69
CA ILE A 115 5.92 -3.48 -10.45
C ILE A 115 6.87 -4.09 -11.49
N ARG A 116 6.77 -5.41 -11.73
CA ARG A 116 7.55 -6.09 -12.77
C ARG A 116 7.22 -5.59 -14.19
N GLU A 117 5.95 -5.37 -14.53
CA GLU A 117 5.59 -4.82 -15.85
C GLU A 117 6.14 -3.40 -16.09
N ARG A 118 6.18 -2.56 -15.05
CA ARG A 118 6.79 -1.21 -15.14
C ARG A 118 8.30 -1.25 -15.27
N GLU A 119 9.00 -2.10 -14.50
CA GLU A 119 10.45 -2.31 -14.67
C GLU A 119 10.75 -2.77 -16.13
N LEU A 120 10.00 -3.75 -16.64
CA LEU A 120 10.15 -4.23 -18.02
C LEU A 120 9.82 -3.17 -19.09
N SER A 121 8.84 -2.30 -18.84
CA SER A 121 8.48 -1.22 -19.78
C SER A 121 9.52 -0.09 -19.80
N ARG A 122 10.11 0.24 -18.64
CA ARG A 122 11.20 1.21 -18.52
C ARG A 122 12.49 0.70 -19.17
N GLU A 123 12.82 -0.57 -18.97
CA GLU A 123 13.99 -1.21 -19.61
C GLU A 123 13.86 -1.30 -21.13
N ARG A 124 12.65 -1.55 -21.65
CA ARG A 124 12.37 -1.54 -23.09
C ARG A 124 12.53 -0.14 -23.69
N GLY A 125 11.98 0.89 -23.05
CA GLY A 125 12.15 2.28 -23.49
C GLY A 125 13.61 2.74 -23.49
N ALA A 126 14.36 2.45 -22.42
CA ALA A 126 15.78 2.81 -22.32
C ALA A 126 16.67 2.08 -23.35
N ARG A 127 16.26 0.87 -23.79
CA ARG A 127 16.96 0.10 -24.82
C ARG A 127 16.64 0.57 -26.23
N GLU A 128 15.45 1.11 -26.47
CA GLU A 128 15.06 1.73 -27.75
C GLU A 128 15.72 3.10 -27.94
N GLU A 129 15.77 3.94 -26.89
CA GLU A 129 16.46 5.24 -26.94
C GLU A 129 17.96 5.10 -27.22
N ARG A 130 18.62 4.09 -26.63
CA ARG A 130 20.05 3.79 -26.90
C ARG A 130 20.33 3.21 -28.29
N LYS A 131 19.30 2.73 -29.00
CA LYS A 131 19.43 2.23 -30.38
C LYS A 131 19.16 3.32 -31.41
N ALA A 132 18.50 4.40 -31.00
CA ALA A 132 18.17 5.56 -31.83
C ALA A 132 19.21 6.69 -31.74
N ALA A 133 20.14 6.61 -30.78
CA ALA A 133 21.32 7.47 -30.63
C ALA A 133 22.58 6.79 -31.19
#